data_AF-A0A7C2SP26-F1
#
_entry.id   AF-A0A7C2SP26-F1
#
_cell.length_a   1.000
_cell.length_b   1.000
_cell.length_c   1.000
_cell.angle_alpha   90.00
_cell.angle_beta   90.00
_cell.angle_gamma   90.00
#
_symmetry.space_group_name_H-M   'P 1'
#
loop_
_entity.id
_entity.type
_entity.pdbx_description
1 polymer ?
#
loop_
_entity_poly.entity_id
_entity_poly.type
_entity_poly.pdbx_seq_one_letter_code
_entity_poly.pdbx_strand_id
1 'polypeptide(L)' 'MKIVILGAGQVGTTVASLLASEASNDITLVDTNAAL' A
#
# COMPACT_ATOMS: atom_id res chain seq x y z
N MET A 1 -8.03 9.92 3.92
CA MET A 1 -8.30 8.78 4.83
C MET A 1 -6.99 8.10 5.21
N LYS A 2 -6.93 7.38 6.35
CA LYS A 2 -5.78 6.53 6.69
C LYS A 2 -6.06 5.09 6.26
N ILE A 3 -5.17 4.52 5.45
CA ILE A 3 -5.33 3.18 4.86
C ILE A 3 -4.07 2.37 5.18
N VAL A 4 -4.26 1.16 5.70
CA VAL A 4 -3.16 0.23 6.01
C VAL A 4 -3.30 -1.00 5.12
N ILE A 5 -2.23 -1.32 4.39
CA ILE A 5 -2.16 -2.49 3.51
C ILE A 5 -1.11 -3.45 4.09
N LEU A 6 -1.53 -4.67 4.40
CA LEU A 6 -0.67 -5.74 4.93
C LEU A 6 -0.30 -6.71 3.78
N GLY A 7 0.89 -6.54 3.24
CA GLY A 7 1.44 -7.23 2.07
C GLY A 7 1.79 -6.26 0.95
N ALA A 8 3.09 -6.10 0.65
CA ALA A 8 3.68 -5.28 -0.41
C ALA A 8 4.01 -6.06 -1.68
N GLY A 9 3.44 -7.25 -1.86
CA GLY A 9 3.51 -7.99 -3.11
C GLY A 9 2.83 -7.28 -4.29
N GLN A 10 2.71 -7.98 -5.42
CA GLN A 10 2.17 -7.43 -6.67
C GLN A 10 0.79 -6.76 -6.51
N VAL A 11 -0.11 -7.40 -5.77
CA VAL A 11 -1.46 -6.88 -5.53
C VAL A 11 -1.44 -5.67 -4.59
N GLY A 12 -0.74 -5.78 -3.46
CA GLY A 12 -0.69 -4.72 -2.46
C GLY A 12 -0.06 -3.43 -2.99
N THR A 13 1.00 -3.54 -3.78
CA THR A 13 1.65 -2.40 -4.44
C THR A 13 0.73 -1.76 -5.48
N THR A 14 0.05 -2.57 -6.30
CA THR A 14 -0.90 -2.06 -7.31
C THR A 14 -2.05 -1.31 -6.63
N VAL A 15 -2.65 -1.89 -5.60
CA VAL A 15 -3.74 -1.28 -4.83
C VAL A 15 -3.29 0.01 -4.14
N ALA A 16 -2.09 0.03 -3.55
CA ALA A 16 -1.53 1.23 -2.95
C ALA A 16 -1.35 2.35 -3.99
N SER A 17 -0.85 2.04 -5.18
CA SER A 17 -0.67 3.04 -6.25
C SER A 17 -2.00 3.65 -6.73
N LEU A 18 -3.04 2.82 -6.85
CA LEU A 18 -4.38 3.27 -7.23
C LEU A 18 -4.98 4.19 -6.17
N LEU A 19 -4.85 3.81 -4.90
CA LEU A 19 -5.40 4.58 -3.78
C LEU A 19 -4.58 5.84 -3.46
N ALA A 20 -3.27 5.85 -3.76
CA ALA A 20 -2.38 6.99 -3.57
C ALA A 20 -2.65 8.13 -4.56
N SER A 21 -3.40 7.86 -5.63
CA SER A 21 -3.78 8.87 -6.62
C SER A 21 -4.77 9.90 -6.05
N GLU A 22 -5.45 9.56 -4.95
CA GLU A 22 -6.32 10.45 -4.21
C GLU A 22 -5.52 11.24 -3.17
N ALA A 23 -5.44 12.57 -3.32
CA ALA A 23 -4.61 13.44 -2.47
C ALA A 23 -4.98 13.43 -0.98
N SER A 24 -6.18 12.99 -0.63
CA SER A 24 -6.62 12.90 0.77
C SER A 24 -6.16 11.61 1.46
N ASN A 25 -5.63 10.63 0.73
CA ASN A 25 -5.27 9.32 1.26
C ASN A 25 -3.84 9.28 1.79
N ASP A 26 -3.71 8.83 3.03
CA ASP A 26 -2.47 8.54 3.74
C ASP A 26 -2.37 7.02 3.86
N ILE A 27 -1.42 6.44 3.12
CA ILE A 27 -1.32 4.99 2.91
C ILE A 27 -0.04 4.48 3.54
N THR A 28 -0.18 3.48 4.42
CA THR A 28 0.95 2.75 5.00
C THR A 28 0.93 1.31 4.50
N LEU A 29 2.04 0.89 3.88
CA LEU A 29 2.26 -0.46 3.38
C LEU A 29 3.18 -1.19 4.35
N VAL A 30 2.77 -2.37 4.82
CA VAL A 30 3.54 -3.21 5.74
C VAL A 30 3.69 -4.58 5.11
N ASP A 31 4.92 -5.04 4.93
CA ASP A 31 5.21 -6.42 4.52
C ASP A 31 6.07 -7.10 5.59
N THR A 32 5.82 -8.39 5.82
CA THR A 32 6.60 -9.23 6.72
C THR A 32 7.81 -9.85 6.03
N ASN A 33 7.83 -9.87 4.71
CA ASN A 33 8.94 -10.33 3.90
C ASN A 33 9.80 -9.14 3.45
N ALA A 34 11.04 -9.08 3.95
CA ALA A 34 12.01 -8.07 3.54
C ALA A 34 12.68 -8.37 2.19
N ALA A 35 12.42 -9.55 1.60
CA ALA A 35 12.96 -9.92 0.30
C ALA A 35 12.04 -9.42 -0.83
N LEU A 36 12.56 -8.45 -1.59
CA LEU A 36 12.02 -7.96 -2.86
C LEU A 36 12.40 -8.90 -4.00
#